data_AF-A0A348YCM8-F1
#
_entry.id   AF-A0A348YCM8-F1
#
_cell.length_a   1.000
_cell.length_b   1.000
_cell.length_c   1.000
_cell.angle_alpha   90.00
_cell.angle_beta   90.00
_cell.angle_gamma   90.00
#
_symmetry.space_group_name_H-M   'P 1'
#
loop_
_entity.id
_entity.type
_entity.pdbx_description
1 polymer ?
#
loop_
_entity_poly.entity_id
_entity_poly.type
_entity_poly.pdbx_seq_one_letter_code
_entity_poly.pdbx_strand_id
1 'polypeptide(L)' 'MPPNFHADTPLAQRMRPTTLDAIIGQEHLLAVGAPLRRLVEQGHLPSIILHGEAGIGKTTIAMLLADAVERP' A
#
# COMPACT_ATOMS: atom_id res chain seq x y z
N MET A 1 -5.57 19.25 8.08
CA MET A 1 -6.49 19.56 6.97
C MET A 1 -7.24 18.26 6.65
N PRO A 2 -8.57 18.19 6.77
CA PRO A 2 -9.29 16.96 6.42
C PRO A 2 -9.09 16.67 4.92
N PRO A 3 -9.08 15.39 4.49
CA PRO A 3 -8.99 15.05 3.08
C PRO A 3 -10.15 15.70 2.32
N ASN A 4 -9.85 16.30 1.16
CA ASN A 4 -10.83 16.97 0.33
C ASN A 4 -11.69 15.90 -0.37
N PHE A 5 -12.78 15.48 0.26
CA PHE A 5 -13.69 14.50 -0.30
C PHE A 5 -14.58 15.17 -1.36
N HIS A 6 -14.17 15.11 -2.63
CA HIS A 6 -15.07 15.46 -3.72
C HIS A 6 -16.28 14.52 -3.69
N ALA A 7 -17.49 15.08 -3.66
CA ALA A 7 -18.75 14.32 -3.56
C ALA A 7 -18.87 13.25 -4.68
N ASP A 8 -18.24 13.50 -5.82
CA ASP A 8 -18.27 12.63 -7.01
C ASP A 8 -17.26 11.47 -6.96
N THR A 9 -16.34 11.45 -5.99
CA THR A 9 -15.34 10.38 -5.88
C THR A 9 -15.94 9.15 -5.19
N PRO A 10 -15.89 7.94 -5.77
CA PRO A 10 -16.45 6.74 -5.15
C PRO A 10 -15.89 6.45 -3.76
N LEU A 11 -16.71 5.93 -2.85
CA LEU A 11 -16.28 5.59 -1.47
C LEU A 11 -15.04 4.67 -1.46
N ALA A 12 -15.01 3.67 -2.34
CA ALA A 12 -13.87 2.75 -2.43
C ALA A 12 -12.54 3.46 -2.73
N GLN A 13 -12.58 4.53 -3.53
CA GLN A 13 -11.40 5.35 -3.83
C GLN A 13 -10.99 6.18 -2.61
N ARG A 14 -11.96 6.74 -1.88
CA ARG A 14 -11.74 7.55 -0.66
C ARG A 14 -11.20 6.73 0.51
N MET A 15 -11.59 5.46 0.59
CA MET A 15 -11.18 4.53 1.65
C MET A 15 -9.86 3.81 1.35
N ARG A 16 -9.20 4.08 0.22
CA ARG A 16 -7.90 3.45 -0.07
C ARG A 16 -6.88 3.85 1.00
N PRO A 17 -6.19 2.87 1.61
CA PRO A 17 -5.07 3.13 2.51
C PRO A 17 -4.04 4.09 1.89
N THR A 18 -3.52 5.00 2.71
CA THR A 18 -2.48 5.97 2.31
C THR A 18 -1.11 5.64 2.90
N THR A 19 -1.02 4.62 3.75
CA THR A 19 0.23 4.15 4.36
C THR A 19 0.23 2.62 4.40
N LEU A 20 1.42 2.02 4.43
CA LEU A 20 1.56 0.56 4.53
C LEU A 20 0.93 0.01 5.83
N ASP A 21 0.98 0.78 6.91
CA ASP A 21 0.42 0.40 8.22
C ASP A 21 -1.13 0.44 8.24
N ALA A 22 -1.77 1.11 7.27
CA ALA A 22 -3.21 1.17 7.14
C ALA A 22 -3.80 0.02 6.30
N ILE A 23 -2.96 -0.89 5.79
CA ILE A 23 -3.41 -2.08 5.07
C ILE A 23 -3.85 -3.14 6.07
N ILE A 24 -5.04 -3.70 5.84
CA ILE A 24 -5.66 -4.71 6.70
C ILE A 24 -5.50 -6.10 6.07
N GLY A 25 -5.13 -7.10 6.86
CA GLY A 25 -5.10 -8.51 6.45
C GLY A 25 -3.86 -8.93 5.66
N GLN A 26 -2.85 -8.07 5.57
CA GLN A 26 -1.57 -8.33 4.88
C GLN A 26 -0.36 -8.17 5.82
N GLU A 27 -0.57 -8.40 7.12
CA GLU A 27 0.42 -8.20 8.17
C GLU A 27 1.67 -9.08 7.95
N HIS A 28 1.47 -10.33 7.49
CA HIS A 28 2.57 -11.25 7.19
C HIS A 28 3.52 -10.75 6.10
N LEU A 29 3.11 -9.79 5.27
CA LEU A 29 3.93 -9.17 4.24
C LEU A 29 4.45 -7.78 4.65
N LEU A 30 3.63 -7.01 5.38
CA LEU A 30 3.78 -5.57 5.54
C LEU A 30 4.03 -5.09 6.98
N ALA A 31 3.84 -5.96 7.99
CA ALA A 31 4.15 -5.61 9.37
C ALA A 31 5.65 -5.36 9.56
N VAL A 32 6.01 -4.73 10.68
CA VAL A 32 7.42 -4.49 11.04
C VAL A 32 8.19 -5.82 11.03
N GLY A 33 9.30 -5.85 10.29
CA GLY A 33 10.13 -7.05 10.13
C GLY A 33 9.59 -8.10 9.13
N ALA A 34 8.44 -7.86 8.50
CA ALA A 34 7.95 -8.71 7.41
C ALA A 34 8.77 -8.50 6.11
N PRO A 35 8.73 -9.45 5.16
CA PRO A 35 9.61 -9.44 4.00
C PRO A 35 9.53 -8.17 3.15
N LEU A 36 8.32 -7.72 2.79
CA LEU A 36 8.17 -6.51 1.96
C LEU A 36 8.51 -5.25 2.74
N ARG A 37 8.17 -5.22 4.04
CA ARG A 37 8.52 -4.08 4.89
C ARG A 37 10.03 -3.88 4.99
N ARG A 38 10.80 -4.96 5.14
CA ARG A 38 12.27 -4.91 5.16
C ARG A 38 12.87 -4.39 3.84
N LEU A 39 12.32 -4.79 2.70
CA LEU A 39 12.80 -4.31 1.39
C LEU A 39 12.59 -2.80 1.23
N VAL A 40 11.40 -2.32 1.62
CA VAL A 40 11.08 -0.89 1.63
C VAL A 40 11.99 -0.12 2.58
N GLU A 41 12.21 -0.63 3.80
CA GLU A 41 13.09 -0.01 4.79
C GLU A 41 14.57 0.05 4.34
N GLN A 42 14.97 -0.84 3.45
CA GLN A 42 16.30 -0.85 2.81
C GLN A 42 16.39 0.11 1.62
N GLY A 43 15.30 0.78 1.23
CA GLY A 43 15.25 1.66 0.08
C GLY A 43 15.37 0.93 -1.26
N HIS A 44 15.11 -0.38 -1.30
CA HIS A 44 15.24 -1.18 -2.50
C HIS A 44 14.06 -2.14 -2.66
N LEU A 45 13.26 -1.91 -3.71
CA LEU A 45 12.15 -2.78 -4.09
C LEU A 45 12.46 -3.45 -5.44
N PRO A 46 12.75 -4.76 -5.47
CA PRO A 46 12.93 -5.48 -6.72
C PRO A 46 11.60 -5.60 -7.48
N SER A 47 11.64 -6.08 -8.72
CA SER A 47 10.41 -6.40 -9.46
C SER A 47 9.63 -7.52 -8.74
N ILE A 48 8.34 -7.27 -8.46
CA ILE A 48 7.47 -8.20 -7.71
C ILE A 48 6.18 -8.43 -8.48
N ILE A 49 5.66 -9.65 -8.43
CA ILE A 49 4.32 -9.99 -8.90
C ILE A 49 3.40 -10.13 -7.69
N LEU A 50 2.37 -9.28 -7.62
CA LEU A 50 1.31 -9.40 -6.61
C LEU A 50 0.16 -10.25 -7.19
N HIS A 51 -0.10 -11.43 -6.62
CA HIS A 51 -1.16 -12.33 -7.06
C HIS A 51 -2.27 -12.49 -6.01
N GLY A 52 -3.49 -12.82 -6.44
CA GLY A 52 -4.63 -13.11 -5.57
C GLY A 52 -5.96 -12.70 -6.19
N GLU A 53 -7.05 -12.80 -5.43
CA GLU A 53 -8.43 -12.51 -5.90
C GLU A 53 -8.71 -11.01 -6.15
N ALA A 54 -9.72 -10.68 -6.96
CA ALA A 54 -10.09 -9.29 -7.21
C ALA A 54 -10.54 -8.59 -5.93
N GLY A 55 -10.10 -7.33 -5.72
CA GLY A 55 -10.55 -6.51 -4.58
C GLY A 55 -9.70 -6.61 -3.30
N ILE A 56 -8.70 -7.49 -3.21
CA ILE A 56 -7.86 -7.65 -2.00
C ILE A 56 -6.78 -6.57 -1.79
N GLY A 57 -6.78 -5.50 -2.60
CA GLY A 57 -5.85 -4.38 -2.42
C GLY A 57 -4.49 -4.48 -3.11
N LYS A 58 -4.26 -5.42 -4.05
CA LYS A 58 -2.98 -5.53 -4.80
C LYS A 58 -2.51 -4.22 -5.42
N THR A 59 -3.38 -3.52 -6.13
CA THR A 59 -3.04 -2.25 -6.78
C THR A 59 -2.68 -1.19 -5.74
N THR A 60 -3.42 -1.13 -4.63
CA THR A 60 -3.12 -0.23 -3.51
C THR A 60 -1.76 -0.56 -2.88
N ILE A 61 -1.46 -1.84 -2.66
CA ILE A 61 -0.17 -2.30 -2.11
C ILE A 61 0.97 -1.88 -3.04
N ALA A 62 0.84 -2.11 -4.36
CA ALA A 62 1.87 -1.73 -5.32
C ALA A 62 2.17 -0.22 -5.29
N MET A 63 1.12 0.62 -5.26
CA MET A 63 1.28 2.08 -5.17
C MET A 63 1.97 2.49 -3.88
N LEU A 64 1.55 1.95 -2.73
CA LEU A 64 2.13 2.31 -1.44
C LEU A 64 3.57 1.83 -1.28
N LEU A 65 3.94 0.69 -1.87
CA LEU A 65 5.32 0.21 -1.88
C LEU A 65 6.20 1.11 -2.76
N ALA A 66 5.71 1.55 -3.92
CA ALA A 66 6.43 2.49 -4.78
C ALA A 66 6.64 3.83 -4.07
N ASP A 67 5.56 4.42 -3.53
CA ASP A 67 5.61 5.68 -2.78
C ASP A 67 6.56 5.60 -1.58
N ALA A 68 6.66 4.44 -0.92
CA ALA A 68 7.53 4.29 0.24
C ALA A 68 9.03 4.21 -0.12
N VAL A 69 9.36 3.79 -1.35
CA VAL A 69 10.76 3.61 -1.82
C VAL A 69 11.22 4.82 -2.62
N GLU A 70 10.29 5.59 -3.20
CA GLU A 70 10.55 6.80 -3.99
C GLU A 70 10.68 8.07 -3.11
N ARG A 71 10.44 7.96 -1.79
CA ARG A 71 10.72 9.04 -0.84
C ARG A 71 12.23 9.18 -0.62
N PRO A 72 12.82 10.36 -0.87
CA PRO A 72 14.25 10.61 -0.62
C PRO A 72 14.62 10.58 0.86
#